data_AF-A0A7L4ZTK3-F1
#
_entry.id   AF-A0A7L4ZTK3-F1
#
_cell.length_a   1.000
_cell.length_b   1.000
_cell.length_c   1.000
_cell.angle_alpha   90.00
_cell.angle_beta   90.00
_cell.angle_gamma   90.00
#
_symmetry.space_group_name_H-M   'P 1'
#
loop_
_entity.id
_entity.type
_entity.pdbx_description
1 polymer ?
#
loop_
_entity_poly.entity_id
_entity_poly.type
_entity_poly.pdbx_seq_one_letter_code
_entity_poly.pdbx_strand_id
1 'polypeptide(L)'
;MDALKIKNTSGLELVVTTDEPGDYGSVGGTDDLPWWSNNDPLWNDYLMATTAEYRPHLELIKRAIEELGWVGETADRKANDWYFVFSDGVAFGYTWREWGALMSAIVGRQEGYLAYYMDHKKSE
;
A
#
# COMPACT_ATOMS: atom_id res chain seq x y z
N MET A 1 1.96 -16.39 6.54
CA MET A 1 1.05 -16.22 7.70
C MET A 1 0.05 -15.13 7.37
N ASP A 2 -1.24 -15.39 7.59
CA ASP A 2 -2.30 -14.41 7.30
C ASP A 2 -2.59 -13.52 8.51
N ALA A 3 -2.64 -12.20 8.30
CA ALA A 3 -2.97 -11.21 9.33
C ALA A 3 -4.41 -10.70 9.24
N LEU A 4 -4.93 -10.53 8.03
CA LEU A 4 -6.27 -10.01 7.82
C LEU A 4 -6.88 -10.58 6.55
N LYS A 5 -8.19 -10.78 6.58
CA LYS A 5 -9.00 -11.15 5.42
C LYS A 5 -10.27 -10.31 5.39
N ILE A 6 -10.43 -9.48 4.36
CA ILE A 6 -11.58 -8.58 4.19
C ILE A 6 -12.16 -8.66 2.78
N LYS A 7 -13.43 -8.29 2.65
CA LYS A 7 -14.17 -8.35 1.39
C LYS A 7 -14.97 -7.07 1.18
N ASN A 8 -15.04 -6.59 -0.07
CA ASN A 8 -15.89 -5.47 -0.45
C ASN A 8 -17.29 -5.93 -0.89
N THR A 9 -18.19 -4.98 -1.16
CA THR A 9 -19.57 -5.24 -1.55
C THR A 9 -19.71 -5.90 -2.93
N SER A 10 -18.74 -5.69 -3.83
CA SER A 10 -18.66 -6.33 -5.15
C SER A 10 -18.19 -7.78 -5.09
N GLY A 11 -17.72 -8.23 -3.93
CA GLY A 11 -17.26 -9.59 -3.71
C GLY A 11 -15.76 -9.82 -3.92
N LEU A 12 -14.99 -8.76 -4.19
CA LEU A 12 -13.53 -8.81 -4.20
C LEU A 12 -13.02 -8.96 -2.77
N GLU A 13 -12.17 -9.95 -2.57
CA GLU A 13 -11.59 -10.30 -1.27
C GLU A 13 -10.08 -10.02 -1.28
N LEU A 14 -9.58 -9.49 -0.17
CA LEU A 14 -8.18 -9.21 0.10
C LEU A 14 -7.72 -10.05 1.29
N VAL A 15 -6.56 -10.68 1.15
CA VAL A 15 -5.80 -11.32 2.22
C VAL A 15 -4.47 -10.58 2.38
N VAL A 16 -4.16 -10.18 3.61
CA VAL A 16 -2.86 -9.61 3.99
C VAL A 16 -2.01 -10.71 4.59
N THR A 17 -0.89 -11.05 3.95
CA THR A 17 -0.09 -12.23 4.31
C THR A 17 1.40 -11.98 4.17
N THR A 18 2.20 -12.75 4.90
CA THR A 18 3.66 -12.81 4.74
C THR A 18 4.12 -13.84 3.71
N ASP A 19 3.18 -14.62 3.16
CA ASP A 19 3.51 -15.67 2.20
C ASP A 19 3.64 -15.05 0.80
N GLU A 20 4.85 -15.13 0.22
CA GLU A 20 5.13 -14.55 -1.08
C GLU A 20 4.25 -15.20 -2.17
N PRO A 21 3.50 -14.40 -2.94
CA PRO A 21 2.60 -14.91 -3.97
C PRO A 21 3.40 -15.45 -5.17
N GLY A 22 3.30 -16.76 -5.43
CA GLY A 22 4.19 -17.46 -6.39
C GLY A 22 3.92 -17.27 -7.89
N ASP A 23 2.73 -16.82 -8.32
CA ASP A 23 2.34 -16.79 -9.74
C ASP A 23 1.27 -15.72 -10.06
N TYR A 24 1.58 -14.45 -9.77
CA TYR A 24 0.59 -13.35 -9.87
C TYR A 24 1.12 -12.18 -10.68
N GLY A 25 0.20 -11.50 -11.40
CA GLY A 25 0.49 -10.25 -12.07
C GLY A 25 0.78 -9.18 -11.03
N SER A 26 2.05 -8.93 -10.73
CA SER A 26 2.47 -7.85 -9.83
C SER A 26 2.16 -6.52 -10.51
N VAL A 27 1.08 -5.89 -10.09
CA VAL A 27 0.68 -4.56 -10.57
C VAL A 27 1.32 -3.46 -9.70
N GLY A 28 1.74 -3.81 -8.48
CA GLY A 28 2.60 -2.97 -7.64
C GLY A 28 4.07 -3.19 -8.00
N GLY A 29 4.84 -2.13 -8.19
CA GLY A 29 6.25 -2.19 -8.57
C GLY A 29 6.58 -1.64 -9.96
N THR A 30 5.62 -1.09 -10.71
CA THR A 30 5.93 -0.47 -12.00
C THR A 30 6.43 0.97 -11.79
N ASP A 31 7.47 1.34 -12.56
CA ASP A 31 7.95 2.72 -12.75
C ASP A 31 6.84 3.69 -13.23
N ASP A 32 5.62 3.20 -13.45
CA ASP A 32 4.42 3.92 -13.89
C ASP A 32 3.57 4.47 -12.74
N LEU A 33 3.88 4.18 -11.46
CA LEU A 33 3.33 5.00 -10.38
C LEU A 33 3.91 6.41 -10.55
N PRO A 34 3.06 7.45 -10.77
CA PRO A 34 3.55 8.74 -11.17
C PRO A 34 4.59 9.23 -10.19
N TRP A 35 5.72 9.72 -10.71
CA TRP A 35 6.76 10.39 -9.94
C TRP A 35 6.12 11.53 -9.15
N TRP A 36 5.68 11.22 -7.95
CA TRP A 36 5.34 12.06 -6.83
C TRP A 36 6.56 12.91 -6.47
N SER A 37 6.75 13.88 -7.36
CA SER A 37 7.61 15.03 -7.27
C SER A 37 6.90 16.00 -6.34
N ASN A 38 7.36 16.05 -5.09
CA ASN A 38 7.30 17.21 -4.20
C ASN A 38 5.93 17.75 -3.74
N ASN A 39 4.78 17.20 -4.15
CA ASN A 39 3.48 17.60 -3.65
C ASN A 39 2.66 16.37 -3.27
N ASP A 40 2.53 16.17 -1.96
CA ASP A 40 1.95 15.00 -1.32
C ASP A 40 0.49 14.78 -1.77
N PRO A 41 0.18 13.67 -2.47
CA PRO A 41 -1.17 13.45 -2.97
C PRO A 41 -2.10 13.16 -1.79
N LEU A 42 -3.22 13.86 -1.71
CA LEU A 42 -4.33 13.40 -0.88
C LEU A 42 -4.80 12.04 -1.44
N TRP A 43 -5.47 11.23 -0.62
CA TRP A 43 -5.98 9.91 -1.03
C TRP A 43 -6.68 9.91 -2.41
N ASN A 44 -7.48 10.94 -2.71
CA ASN A 44 -8.16 11.07 -4.00
C ASN A 44 -7.19 11.23 -5.17
N ASP A 45 -6.13 12.01 -5.02
CA ASP A 45 -5.13 12.21 -6.08
C ASP A 45 -4.36 10.92 -6.33
N TYR A 46 -4.04 10.17 -5.28
CA TYR A 46 -3.41 8.86 -5.35
C TYR A 46 -4.29 7.84 -6.12
N LEU A 47 -5.60 7.81 -5.83
CA LEU A 47 -6.55 6.97 -6.55
C LEU A 47 -6.76 7.39 -8.01
N MET A 48 -6.82 8.69 -8.28
CA MET A 48 -7.00 9.22 -9.64
C MET A 48 -5.80 8.91 -10.53
N ALA A 49 -4.60 8.96 -9.96
CA ALA A 49 -3.35 8.60 -10.61
C ALA A 49 -3.24 7.11 -10.96
N THR A 50 -3.97 6.26 -10.26
CA THR A 50 -3.96 4.81 -10.51
C THR A 50 -5.00 4.43 -11.57
N THR A 51 -4.66 3.44 -12.40
CA THR A 51 -5.59 2.82 -13.36
C THR A 51 -6.90 2.45 -12.68
N ALA A 52 -8.01 2.81 -13.31
CA ALA A 52 -9.34 2.70 -12.72
C ALA A 52 -9.71 1.27 -12.27
N GLU A 53 -9.17 0.25 -12.96
CA GLU A 53 -9.35 -1.16 -12.65
C GLU A 53 -8.85 -1.54 -11.24
N TYR A 54 -7.77 -0.91 -10.75
CA TYR A 54 -7.16 -1.24 -9.47
C TYR A 54 -7.64 -0.37 -8.30
N ARG A 55 -8.52 0.60 -8.54
CA ARG A 55 -9.07 1.46 -7.48
C ARG A 55 -9.82 0.65 -6.39
N PRO A 56 -10.64 -0.37 -6.73
CA PRO A 56 -11.27 -1.22 -5.72
C PRO A 56 -10.25 -1.97 -4.85
N HIS A 57 -9.09 -2.35 -5.42
CA HIS A 57 -8.00 -2.98 -4.70
C HIS A 57 -7.34 -2.02 -3.72
N LEU A 58 -7.03 -0.79 -4.16
CA LEU A 58 -6.44 0.24 -3.32
C LEU A 58 -7.36 0.64 -2.15
N GLU A 59 -8.67 0.74 -2.38
CA GLU A 59 -9.65 0.98 -1.31
C GLU A 59 -9.65 -0.14 -0.26
N LEU A 60 -9.54 -1.41 -0.69
CA LEU A 60 -9.41 -2.54 0.22
C LEU A 60 -8.08 -2.50 0.98
N ILE A 61 -6.97 -2.13 0.32
CA ILE A 61 -5.66 -1.99 0.97
C ILE A 61 -5.70 -0.89 2.04
N LYS A 62 -6.26 0.27 1.74
CA LYS A 62 -6.43 1.36 2.72
C LYS A 62 -7.23 0.90 3.92
N ARG A 63 -8.36 0.24 3.69
CA ARG A 63 -9.18 -0.32 4.76
C ARG A 63 -8.42 -1.37 5.58
N ALA A 64 -7.64 -2.24 4.94
CA ALA A 64 -6.82 -3.22 5.65
C ALA A 64 -5.76 -2.56 6.53
N ILE A 65 -5.10 -1.52 6.04
CA ILE A 65 -4.12 -0.72 6.79
C ILE A 65 -4.77 -0.05 8.01
N GLU A 66 -5.97 0.52 7.83
CA GLU A 66 -6.75 1.11 8.92
C GLU A 66 -7.15 0.07 9.98
N GLU A 67 -7.66 -1.10 9.56
CA GLU A 67 -8.09 -2.18 10.47
C GLU A 67 -6.92 -2.83 11.22
N LEU A 68 -5.76 -2.93 10.57
CA LEU A 68 -4.53 -3.46 11.18
C LEU A 68 -3.79 -2.43 12.05
N GLY A 69 -4.24 -1.17 12.04
CA GLY A 69 -3.59 -0.09 12.76
C GLY A 69 -2.21 0.28 12.20
N TRP A 70 -1.98 0.07 10.90
CA TRP A 70 -0.71 0.35 10.23
C TRP A 70 -0.62 1.76 9.64
N VAL A 71 -1.61 2.60 9.90
CA VAL A 71 -1.64 3.99 9.42
C VAL A 71 -0.40 4.73 9.92
N GLY A 72 0.46 5.12 8.97
CA GLY A 72 1.70 5.84 9.24
C GLY A 72 2.87 4.97 9.69
N GLU A 73 2.77 3.65 9.60
CA GLU A 73 3.92 2.76 9.80
C GLU A 73 4.95 2.95 8.67
N THR A 74 6.22 2.75 9.01
CA THR A 74 7.34 2.90 8.08
C THR A 74 7.56 1.61 7.28
N ALA A 75 8.14 1.75 6.08
CA ALA A 75 8.32 0.64 5.15
C ALA A 75 9.19 -0.51 5.72
N ASP A 76 10.20 -0.19 6.52
CA ASP A 76 11.10 -1.15 7.16
C ASP A 76 10.38 -2.11 8.13
N ARG A 77 9.17 -1.77 8.57
CA ARG A 77 8.37 -2.62 9.46
C ARG A 77 7.28 -3.43 8.75
N LYS A 78 6.89 -3.02 7.53
CA LYS A 78 5.69 -3.54 6.86
C LYS A 78 5.84 -3.79 5.36
N ALA A 79 6.45 -2.89 4.61
CA ALA A 79 6.48 -2.96 3.15
C ALA A 79 7.20 -4.20 2.60
N ASN A 80 8.24 -4.67 3.31
CA ASN A 80 9.08 -5.77 2.84
C ASN A 80 8.53 -7.16 3.17
N ASP A 81 7.66 -7.27 4.16
CA ASP A 81 7.26 -8.56 4.75
C ASP A 81 5.79 -8.91 4.48
N TRP A 82 5.01 -7.98 3.91
CA TRP A 82 3.57 -8.13 3.76
C TRP A 82 3.13 -7.92 2.32
N TYR A 83 2.29 -8.84 1.87
CA TYR A 83 1.66 -8.86 0.56
C TYR A 83 0.16 -8.72 0.70
N PHE A 84 -0.45 -8.04 -0.27
CA PHE A 84 -1.88 -7.86 -0.40
C PHE A 84 -2.38 -8.71 -1.57
N VAL A 85 -2.95 -9.86 -1.26
CA VAL A 85 -3.36 -10.87 -2.25
C VAL A 85 -4.86 -10.86 -2.43
N PHE A 86 -5.31 -10.73 -3.67
CA PHE A 86 -6.72 -10.59 -4.01
C PHE A 86 -7.31 -11.85 -4.64
N SER A 87 -8.60 -12.07 -4.42
CA SER A 87 -9.33 -13.24 -4.94
C SER A 87 -9.43 -13.30 -6.46
N ASP A 88 -9.17 -12.18 -7.15
CA ASP A 88 -9.17 -12.09 -8.62
C ASP A 88 -7.81 -12.39 -9.25
N GLY A 89 -6.81 -12.76 -8.44
CA GLY A 89 -5.46 -13.07 -8.90
C GLY A 89 -4.55 -11.84 -9.02
N VAL A 90 -4.97 -10.68 -8.53
CA VAL A 90 -4.06 -9.54 -8.37
C VAL A 90 -3.31 -9.66 -7.04
N ALA A 91 -2.03 -9.28 -7.02
CA ALA A 91 -1.27 -9.13 -5.80
C ALA A 91 -0.47 -7.83 -5.82
N PHE A 92 -0.36 -7.19 -4.65
CA PHE A 92 0.49 -6.02 -4.45
C PHE A 92 1.53 -6.30 -3.37
N GLY A 93 2.80 -6.14 -3.75
CA GLY A 93 3.89 -5.82 -2.84
C GLY A 93 4.23 -4.34 -2.99
N TYR A 94 4.90 -3.77 -2.00
CA TYR A 94 5.33 -2.39 -2.05
C TYR A 94 6.84 -2.32 -1.84
N THR A 95 7.53 -1.62 -2.73
CA THR A 95 8.86 -1.14 -2.39
C THR A 95 8.75 -0.07 -1.30
N TRP A 96 9.83 0.12 -0.53
CA TRP A 96 10.00 1.20 0.43
C TRP A 96 9.49 2.58 -0.02
N ARG A 97 9.76 2.94 -1.28
CA ARG A 97 9.31 4.19 -1.88
C ARG A 97 7.80 4.15 -2.01
N GLU A 98 7.23 3.19 -2.71
CA GLU A 98 5.79 3.12 -2.97
C GLU A 98 4.96 3.04 -1.67
N TRP A 99 5.47 2.35 -0.64
CA TRP A 99 4.85 2.33 0.69
C TRP A 99 4.74 3.74 1.28
N GLY A 100 5.78 4.57 1.15
CA GLY A 100 5.73 5.94 1.62
C GLY A 100 4.67 6.79 0.89
N ALA A 101 4.34 6.46 -0.37
CA ALA A 101 3.31 7.16 -1.15
C ALA A 101 1.94 6.83 -0.61
N LEU A 102 1.73 5.54 -0.46
CA LEU A 102 0.52 5.00 0.09
C LEU A 102 0.26 5.56 1.49
N MET A 103 1.26 5.52 2.39
CA MET A 103 1.12 6.04 3.75
C MET A 103 0.89 7.56 3.77
N SER A 104 1.65 8.34 3.00
CA SER A 104 1.44 9.79 2.93
C SER A 104 0.02 10.13 2.46
N ALA A 105 -0.50 9.39 1.48
CA ALA A 105 -1.85 9.58 0.96
C ALA A 105 -2.93 9.16 1.98
N ILE A 106 -2.72 8.07 2.72
CA ILE A 106 -3.66 7.57 3.76
C ILE A 106 -3.68 8.49 4.98
N VAL A 107 -2.51 8.89 5.48
CA VAL A 107 -2.40 9.79 6.64
C VAL A 107 -2.96 11.17 6.30
N GLY A 108 -2.96 11.55 5.02
CA GLY A 108 -3.53 12.81 4.55
C GLY A 108 -2.75 14.03 5.05
N ARG A 109 -1.48 13.83 5.40
CA ARG A 109 -0.57 14.90 5.82
C ARG A 109 0.52 15.08 4.77
N GLN A 110 0.83 16.35 4.53
CA GLN A 110 1.91 16.79 3.64
C GLN A 110 3.28 16.68 4.34
N GLU A 111 3.60 15.49 4.86
CA GLU A 111 4.83 15.23 5.61
C GLU A 111 5.95 14.71 4.68
N GLY A 112 5.66 14.48 3.40
CA GLY A 112 6.61 13.89 2.47
C GLY A 112 6.72 12.38 2.64
N TYR A 113 7.03 11.70 1.55
CA TYR A 113 7.19 10.25 1.56
C TYR A 113 8.34 9.71 2.39
N LEU A 114 9.35 10.55 2.55
CA LEU A 114 10.51 10.23 3.37
C LEU A 114 10.12 10.02 4.83
N ALA A 115 9.02 10.59 5.30
CA ALA A 115 8.50 10.37 6.65
C ALA A 115 8.16 8.89 6.92
N TYR A 116 7.86 8.12 5.87
CA TYR A 116 7.43 6.72 5.96
C TYR A 116 8.44 5.73 5.40
N TYR A 117 9.66 6.20 5.13
CA TYR A 117 10.69 5.46 4.41
C TYR A 117 11.49 4.51 5.30
N MET A 118 11.88 4.96 6.51
CA MET A 118 12.68 4.20 7.49
C MET A 118 12.35 4.70 8.91
N ASP A 119 12.44 3.84 9.93
CA ASP A 119 12.35 4.26 11.34
C ASP A 119 13.42 5.32 11.65
N HIS A 120 12.99 6.56 11.88
CA HIS A 120 13.88 7.67 12.22
C HIS A 120 14.32 7.62 13.69
N LYS A 121 14.91 6.51 14.17
CA LYS A 121 15.67 6.43 15.45
C LYS A 121 16.71 5.30 15.38
N LYS A 122 17.99 5.48 15.74
CA LYS A 122 18.66 6.50 16.56
C LYS A 122 20.05 6.81 15.98
N SER A 123 20.41 8.09 15.92
CA SER A 123 21.80 8.48 16.12
C SER A 123 22.14 8.18 17.58
N GLU A 124 23.05 7.24 17.82
CA GLU A 124 23.76 7.10 19.09
C GLU A 124 24.72 8.27 19.33
#